data_AF-A0A3M7QK64-F1
#
_entry.id   AF-A0A3M7QK64-F1
#
_cell.length_a   1.000
_cell.length_b   1.000
_cell.length_c   1.000
_cell.angle_alpha   90.00
_cell.angle_beta   90.00
_cell.angle_gamma   90.00
#
_symmetry.space_group_name_H-M   'P 1'
#
loop_
_entity.id
_entity.type
_entity.pdbx_description
1 polymer ?
#
loop_
_entity_poly.entity_id
_entity_poly.type
_entity_poly.pdbx_seq_one_letter_code
_entity_poly.pdbx_strand_id
1 'polypeptide(L)'
;MIDASDCGQNPDGIIKYGQELVQSDPHKNLIFSVHMYSMWINYYNIGVKLWDIQQKGLTVIVGEFAMKLDCKNPATSVDAWEIMRQCRWKNIGYLGWSWHGNGRSSGCQTESDLNMVPGNAESALTWKQNIYTPWGQALVYYTNFGIKDTS
;
A
#
# COMPACT_ATOMS: atom_id res chain seq x y z
N MET A 1 1.33 15.15 -5.40
CA MET A 1 1.53 14.03 -4.45
C MET A 1 3.02 13.86 -4.25
N ILE A 2 3.49 13.59 -3.03
CA ILE A 2 4.92 13.40 -2.71
C ILE A 2 5.08 12.12 -1.89
N ASP A 3 5.90 11.19 -2.36
CA ASP A 3 6.19 9.94 -1.67
C ASP A 3 7.16 10.14 -0.51
N ALA A 4 7.05 9.28 0.50
CA ALA A 4 7.99 9.21 1.60
C ALA A 4 9.39 8.75 1.15
N SER A 5 10.40 8.91 2.01
CA SER A 5 11.75 8.41 1.73
C SER A 5 11.84 6.88 1.81
N ASP A 6 13.01 6.33 1.51
CA ASP A 6 13.30 4.89 1.63
C ASP A 6 12.34 4.03 0.80
N CYS A 7 12.23 4.37 -0.49
CA CYS A 7 11.28 3.76 -1.43
C CYS A 7 9.82 3.88 -0.96
N GLY A 8 9.45 5.05 -0.40
CA GLY A 8 8.11 5.32 0.10
C GLY A 8 7.81 4.75 1.48
N GLN A 9 8.70 3.95 2.07
CA GLN A 9 8.39 3.21 3.29
C GLN A 9 8.59 3.99 4.59
N ASN A 10 9.38 5.05 4.59
CA ASN A 10 9.71 5.79 5.81
C ASN A 10 8.86 7.08 5.95
N PRO A 11 7.84 7.10 6.83
CA PRO A 11 6.95 8.24 7.00
C PRO A 11 7.56 9.38 7.82
N ASP A 12 8.71 9.18 8.46
CA ASP A 12 9.24 10.12 9.45
C ASP A 12 9.64 11.46 8.81
N GLY A 13 10.08 11.43 7.55
CA GLY A 13 10.32 12.65 6.78
C GLY A 13 9.05 13.49 6.57
N ILE A 14 7.92 12.83 6.29
CA ILE A 14 6.61 13.50 6.15
C ILE A 14 6.19 14.10 7.50
N ILE A 15 6.29 13.33 8.58
CA ILE A 15 5.89 13.77 9.93
C ILE A 15 6.73 14.98 10.38
N LYS A 16 8.02 14.99 10.05
CA LYS A 16 8.96 16.02 10.47
C LYS A 16 8.90 17.28 9.61
N TYR A 17 8.81 17.14 8.27
CA TYR A 17 9.00 18.25 7.32
C TYR A 17 7.79 18.52 6.44
N GLY A 18 6.72 17.72 6.51
CA GLY A 18 5.56 17.84 5.61
C GLY A 18 4.85 19.19 5.70
N GLN A 19 4.78 19.80 6.90
CA GLN A 19 4.20 21.14 7.05
C GLN A 19 5.02 22.22 6.32
N GLU A 20 6.35 22.13 6.34
CA GLU A 20 7.23 23.06 5.62
C GLU A 20 7.03 22.94 4.11
N LEU A 21 6.84 21.72 3.60
CA LEU A 21 6.52 21.48 2.19
C LEU A 21 5.16 22.06 1.80
N VAL A 22 4.12 21.87 2.63
CA VAL A 22 2.80 22.50 2.41
C VAL A 22 2.91 24.03 2.45
N GLN A 23 3.69 24.59 3.38
CA GLN A 23 3.93 26.03 3.45
C GLN A 23 4.73 26.57 2.25
N SER A 24 5.50 25.72 1.57
CA SER A 24 6.24 26.09 0.37
C SER A 24 5.39 26.00 -0.91
N ASP A 25 4.36 25.16 -0.96
CA ASP A 25 3.42 25.10 -2.08
C ASP A 25 2.53 26.35 -2.13
N PRO A 26 2.57 27.19 -3.18
CA PRO A 26 1.71 28.38 -3.30
C PRO A 26 0.22 28.07 -3.21
N HIS A 27 -0.20 26.86 -3.60
CA HIS A 27 -1.60 26.46 -3.64
C HIS A 27 -2.06 25.71 -2.39
N LYS A 28 -1.13 25.37 -1.48
CA LYS A 28 -1.42 24.59 -0.25
C LYS A 28 -2.17 23.28 -0.54
N ASN A 29 -1.90 22.65 -1.67
CA ASN A 29 -2.64 21.51 -2.20
C ASN A 29 -1.71 20.30 -2.41
N LEU A 30 -0.99 19.92 -1.35
CA LEU A 30 -0.16 18.74 -1.35
C LEU A 30 -0.85 17.56 -0.67
N ILE A 31 -0.61 16.38 -1.23
CA ILE A 31 -0.94 15.07 -0.65
C ILE A 31 0.37 14.30 -0.51
N PHE A 32 0.57 13.63 0.61
CA PHE A 32 1.70 12.74 0.84
C PHE A 32 1.30 11.28 0.59
N SER A 33 2.29 10.46 0.23
CA SER A 33 2.10 9.03 -0.03
C SER A 33 3.08 8.21 0.79
N VAL A 34 2.59 7.13 1.38
CA VAL A 34 3.39 6.14 2.10
C VAL A 34 3.18 4.76 1.46
N HIS A 35 4.27 4.03 1.25
CA HIS A 35 4.29 2.70 0.65
C HIS A 35 4.53 1.68 1.75
N MET A 36 3.58 0.77 1.98
CA MET A 36 3.61 -0.13 3.13
C MET A 36 4.04 -1.54 2.72
N TYR A 37 5.35 -1.78 2.80
CA TYR A 37 5.99 -3.08 2.56
C TYR A 37 6.77 -3.57 3.79
N SER A 38 7.96 -4.14 3.61
CA SER A 38 8.69 -4.88 4.64
C SER A 38 8.99 -4.10 5.92
N MET A 39 9.16 -2.77 5.86
CA MET A 39 9.36 -1.95 7.06
C MET A 39 8.12 -1.92 7.96
N TRP A 40 6.93 -2.12 7.40
CA TRP A 40 5.65 -2.02 8.11
C TRP A 40 5.22 -3.33 8.77
N ILE A 41 6.03 -4.39 8.67
CA ILE A 41 5.79 -5.64 9.38
C ILE A 41 6.08 -5.47 10.88
N ASN A 42 7.25 -4.90 11.21
CA ASN A 42 7.75 -4.86 12.60
C ASN A 42 8.23 -3.48 13.05
N TYR A 43 8.64 -2.61 12.12
CA TYR A 43 9.31 -1.36 12.50
C TYR A 43 8.32 -0.24 12.81
N TYR A 44 7.19 -0.22 12.09
CA TYR A 44 6.16 0.81 12.25
C TYR A 44 4.83 0.21 12.67
N ASN A 45 4.16 0.89 13.61
CA ASN A 45 2.75 0.64 13.88
C ASN A 45 1.91 1.48 12.90
N ILE A 46 1.14 0.80 12.04
CA ILE A 46 0.33 1.40 10.97
C ILE A 46 -0.60 2.50 11.52
N GLY A 47 -1.39 2.15 12.54
CA GLY A 47 -2.38 3.06 13.13
C GLY A 47 -1.74 4.30 13.77
N VAL A 48 -0.59 4.14 14.43
CA VAL A 48 0.14 5.26 15.06
C VAL A 48 0.73 6.19 14.00
N LYS A 49 1.44 5.67 12.99
CA LYS A 49 2.09 6.53 11.99
C LYS A 49 1.08 7.29 11.13
N LEU A 50 -0.02 6.66 10.72
CA LEU A 50 -1.08 7.36 10.00
C LEU A 50 -1.74 8.44 10.87
N TRP A 51 -1.92 8.16 12.16
CA TRP A 51 -2.43 9.15 13.11
C TRP A 51 -1.46 10.33 13.29
N ASP A 52 -0.17 10.07 13.47
CA ASP A 52 0.86 11.11 13.64
C ASP A 52 0.88 12.08 12.44
N ILE A 53 0.77 11.56 11.21
CA ILE A 53 0.68 12.40 10.01
C ILE A 53 -0.58 13.28 10.03
N GLN A 54 -1.74 12.71 10.36
CA GLN A 54 -2.99 13.47 10.46
C GLN A 54 -2.96 14.54 11.56
N GLN A 55 -2.33 14.26 12.69
CA GLN A 55 -2.16 15.25 13.78
C GLN A 55 -1.28 16.44 13.38
N LYS A 56 -0.45 16.30 12.32
CA LYS A 56 0.25 17.42 11.70
C LYS A 56 -0.62 18.20 10.71
N GLY A 57 -1.90 17.86 10.55
CA GLY A 57 -2.79 18.48 9.57
C GLY A 57 -2.41 18.17 8.12
N LEU A 58 -1.69 17.06 7.88
CA LEU A 58 -1.23 16.67 6.56
C LEU A 58 -2.18 15.62 5.95
N THR A 59 -2.45 15.76 4.66
CA THR A 59 -3.21 14.77 3.89
C THR A 59 -2.29 13.66 3.42
N VAL A 60 -2.64 12.40 3.71
CA VAL A 60 -1.85 11.23 3.32
C VAL A 60 -2.71 10.18 2.64
N ILE A 61 -2.12 9.44 1.73
CA ILE A 61 -2.64 8.17 1.20
C ILE A 61 -1.63 7.04 1.45
N VAL A 62 -2.13 5.81 1.52
CA VAL A 62 -1.28 4.63 1.34
C VAL A 62 -1.17 4.36 -0.15
N GLY A 63 -0.14 4.93 -0.79
CA GLY A 63 0.00 4.93 -2.25
C GLY A 63 0.42 3.59 -2.83
N GLU A 64 1.02 2.73 -2.03
CA GLU A 64 1.28 1.35 -2.40
C GLU A 64 1.22 0.44 -1.18
N PHE A 65 0.67 -0.75 -1.35
CA PHE A 65 0.79 -1.86 -0.41
C PHE A 65 0.35 -3.14 -1.12
N ALA A 66 0.80 -4.28 -0.60
CA ALA A 66 0.35 -5.58 -1.08
C ALA A 66 0.38 -6.61 0.03
N MET A 67 -0.49 -7.60 -0.06
CA MET A 67 -0.35 -8.82 0.71
C MET A 67 0.78 -9.66 0.10
N LYS A 68 2.02 -9.46 0.53
CA LYS A 68 3.12 -10.34 0.15
C LYS A 68 3.06 -11.61 1.00
N LEU A 69 2.54 -12.70 0.44
CA LEU A 69 2.56 -14.01 1.08
C LEU A 69 3.97 -14.62 0.94
N ASP A 70 4.79 -14.56 1.99
CA ASP A 70 6.00 -15.39 2.02
C ASP A 70 5.60 -16.84 2.34
N CYS A 71 5.65 -17.72 1.33
CA CYS A 71 5.27 -19.11 1.53
C CYS A 71 6.26 -19.93 2.39
N LYS A 72 7.42 -19.37 2.76
CA LYS A 72 8.31 -19.94 3.79
C LYS A 72 8.02 -19.41 5.19
N ASN A 73 7.50 -18.19 5.32
CA ASN A 73 7.16 -17.63 6.62
C ASN A 73 6.00 -16.62 6.52
N PRO A 74 4.75 -17.05 6.72
CA PRO A 74 3.60 -16.15 6.67
C PRO A 74 3.68 -14.95 7.63
N ALA A 75 4.43 -15.08 8.74
CA ALA A 75 4.61 -14.01 9.73
C ALA A 75 5.50 -12.84 9.25
N THR A 76 6.12 -12.93 8.07
CA THR A 76 6.85 -11.82 7.42
C THR A 76 6.04 -11.14 6.34
N SER A 77 4.72 -11.36 6.32
CA SER A 77 3.79 -10.68 5.40
C SER A 77 3.35 -9.35 6.00
N VAL A 78 3.19 -8.33 5.17
CA VAL A 78 2.50 -7.10 5.57
C VAL A 78 1.03 -7.40 5.83
N ASP A 79 0.50 -6.87 6.93
CA ASP A 79 -0.92 -6.99 7.28
C ASP A 79 -1.76 -6.02 6.45
N ALA A 80 -2.08 -6.44 5.21
CA ALA A 80 -2.92 -5.66 4.30
C ALA A 80 -4.33 -5.41 4.86
N TRP A 81 -4.86 -6.31 5.69
CA TRP A 81 -6.16 -6.12 6.33
C TRP A 81 -6.09 -4.97 7.33
N GLU A 82 -5.05 -4.93 8.16
CA GLU A 82 -4.84 -3.84 9.11
C GLU A 82 -4.65 -2.49 8.40
N ILE A 83 -3.91 -2.46 7.29
CA ILE A 83 -3.76 -1.26 6.47
C ILE A 83 -5.12 -0.76 6.00
N MET A 84 -5.91 -1.61 5.35
CA MET A 84 -7.21 -1.24 4.79
C MET A 84 -8.19 -0.81 5.90
N ARG A 85 -8.17 -1.49 7.06
CA ARG A 85 -8.96 -1.12 8.24
C ARG A 85 -8.60 0.25 8.76
N GLN A 86 -7.31 0.54 8.97
CA GLN A 86 -6.85 1.84 9.45
C GLN A 86 -7.17 2.94 8.44
N CYS A 87 -6.98 2.67 7.14
CA CYS A 87 -7.36 3.59 6.07
C CYS A 87 -8.85 3.94 6.13
N ARG A 88 -9.73 2.94 6.24
CA ARG A 88 -11.18 3.15 6.36
C ARG A 88 -11.53 3.98 7.60
N TRP A 89 -10.98 3.62 8.76
CA TRP A 89 -11.30 4.30 10.03
C TRP A 89 -10.79 5.74 10.10
N LYS A 90 -9.68 6.03 9.42
CA LYS A 90 -9.06 7.36 9.42
C LYS A 90 -9.46 8.20 8.20
N ASN A 91 -10.31 7.69 7.32
CA ASN A 91 -10.67 8.32 6.05
C ASN A 91 -9.44 8.65 5.18
N ILE A 92 -8.55 7.66 5.03
CA ILE A 92 -7.33 7.74 4.23
C ILE A 92 -7.51 6.84 3.00
N GLY A 93 -7.14 7.36 1.83
CA GLY A 93 -7.16 6.59 0.58
C GLY A 93 -6.06 5.54 0.55
N TYR A 94 -6.30 4.43 -0.14
CA TYR A 94 -5.29 3.41 -0.41
C TYR A 94 -5.27 3.01 -1.89
N LEU A 95 -4.12 2.56 -2.38
CA LEU A 95 -3.94 2.01 -3.71
C LEU A 95 -3.18 0.68 -3.60
N GLY A 96 -3.84 -0.42 -3.95
CA GLY A 96 -3.22 -1.73 -3.89
C GLY A 96 -2.27 -1.97 -5.06
N TRP A 97 -1.04 -2.34 -4.74
CA TRP A 97 -0.02 -2.67 -5.74
C TRP A 97 -0.07 -4.16 -6.07
N SER A 98 -0.23 -4.57 -7.31
CA SER A 98 -0.65 -3.80 -8.47
C SER A 98 -1.55 -4.67 -9.34
N TRP A 99 -2.16 -4.07 -10.35
CA TRP A 99 -3.08 -4.80 -11.21
C TRP A 99 -2.43 -6.06 -11.81
N HIS A 100 -1.26 -5.93 -12.45
CA HIS A 100 -0.54 -7.02 -13.12
C HIS A 100 0.90 -6.61 -13.48
N GLY A 101 1.72 -7.58 -13.93
CA GLY A 101 2.98 -7.32 -14.63
C GLY A 101 4.22 -7.28 -13.74
N ASN A 102 4.11 -7.61 -12.45
CA ASN A 102 5.27 -7.74 -11.59
C ASN A 102 6.22 -8.88 -12.08
N GLY A 103 7.50 -8.75 -11.71
CA GLY A 103 8.61 -9.55 -12.23
C GLY A 103 8.58 -11.04 -11.88
N ARG A 104 9.65 -11.75 -12.28
CA ARG A 104 9.69 -13.21 -12.20
C ARG A 104 9.77 -13.72 -10.75
N SER A 105 9.06 -14.82 -10.53
CA SER A 105 9.23 -15.73 -9.40
C SER A 105 10.59 -16.43 -9.48
N SER A 106 11.37 -16.42 -8.40
CA SER A 106 12.47 -17.39 -8.23
C SER A 106 12.36 -18.05 -6.86
N GLY A 107 12.13 -19.37 -6.87
CA GLY A 107 11.82 -20.11 -5.64
C GLY A 107 10.46 -19.73 -5.04
N CYS A 108 10.43 -19.59 -3.71
CA CYS A 108 9.23 -19.37 -2.89
C CYS A 108 8.79 -17.89 -2.79
N GLN A 109 9.57 -16.97 -3.35
CA GLN A 109 9.28 -15.54 -3.36
C GLN A 109 8.94 -15.14 -4.78
N THR A 110 7.75 -14.60 -4.97
CA THR A 110 7.32 -14.22 -6.30
C THR A 110 6.84 -12.78 -6.30
N GLU A 111 7.55 -11.91 -7.02
CA GLU A 111 7.06 -10.55 -7.29
C GLU A 111 5.68 -10.61 -7.97
N SER A 112 5.40 -11.69 -8.71
CA SER A 112 4.09 -12.00 -9.25
C SER A 112 2.97 -12.17 -8.21
N ASP A 113 3.25 -12.44 -6.94
CA ASP A 113 2.21 -12.50 -5.89
C ASP A 113 1.61 -11.12 -5.61
N LEU A 114 2.31 -10.06 -5.99
CA LEU A 114 1.82 -8.68 -5.92
C LEU A 114 0.82 -8.38 -7.05
N ASN A 115 0.64 -9.26 -8.03
CA ASN A 115 -0.35 -9.06 -9.09
C ASN A 115 -1.76 -9.34 -8.57
N MET A 116 -2.72 -8.46 -8.82
CA MET A 116 -4.14 -8.66 -8.51
C MET A 116 -4.78 -9.69 -9.45
N VAL A 117 -4.30 -9.81 -10.69
CA VAL A 117 -4.74 -10.82 -11.66
C VAL A 117 -3.56 -11.70 -12.12
N PRO A 118 -3.79 -12.99 -12.46
CA PRO A 118 -2.69 -13.91 -12.78
C PRO A 118 -1.77 -13.47 -13.93
N GLY A 119 -0.51 -13.87 -13.84
CA GLY A 119 0.55 -13.80 -14.86
C GLY A 119 1.77 -13.00 -14.39
N ASN A 120 2.63 -12.55 -15.31
CA ASN A 120 3.94 -11.95 -14.98
C ASN A 120 4.41 -10.94 -16.05
N ALA A 121 5.54 -10.27 -15.78
CA ALA A 121 6.15 -9.27 -16.66
C ALA A 121 6.40 -9.71 -18.12
N GLU A 122 6.51 -11.01 -18.39
CA GLU A 122 6.79 -11.55 -19.73
C GLU A 122 5.52 -12.01 -20.48
N SER A 123 4.41 -12.16 -19.77
CA SER A 123 3.13 -12.64 -20.31
C SER A 123 2.02 -11.59 -20.23
N ALA A 124 2.37 -10.31 -20.43
CA ALA A 124 1.44 -9.17 -20.50
C ALA A 124 0.31 -9.31 -21.56
N LEU A 125 0.24 -10.44 -22.27
CA LEU A 125 -0.81 -10.80 -23.23
C LEU A 125 -1.94 -11.66 -22.63
N THR A 126 -1.86 -12.12 -21.37
CA THR A 126 -2.95 -12.89 -20.74
C THR A 126 -3.72 -12.08 -19.69
N TRP A 127 -4.27 -10.94 -20.10
CA TRP A 127 -5.28 -10.22 -19.33
C TRP A 127 -6.54 -11.08 -19.21
N LYS A 128 -6.70 -11.81 -18.10
CA LYS A 128 -7.92 -12.55 -17.82
C LYS A 128 -8.83 -11.70 -16.93
N GLN A 129 -9.89 -11.15 -17.52
CA GLN A 129 -10.96 -10.49 -16.75
C GLN A 129 -11.59 -11.48 -15.77
N ASN A 130 -12.00 -10.99 -14.60
CA ASN A 130 -12.74 -11.72 -13.58
C ASN A 130 -12.00 -12.91 -12.92
N ILE A 131 -10.68 -12.98 -13.02
CA ILE A 131 -9.86 -13.93 -12.26
C ILE A 131 -8.90 -13.15 -11.38
N TYR A 132 -9.14 -13.17 -10.08
CA TYR A 132 -8.27 -12.53 -9.09
C TYR A 132 -7.34 -13.55 -8.44
N THR A 133 -6.08 -13.17 -8.25
CA THR A 133 -5.14 -13.85 -7.35
C THR A 133 -5.60 -13.74 -5.89
N PRO A 134 -5.00 -14.46 -4.93
CA PRO A 134 -5.29 -14.26 -3.51
C PRO A 134 -5.16 -12.79 -3.08
N TRP A 135 -4.15 -12.08 -3.58
CA TRP A 135 -4.00 -10.65 -3.33
C TRP A 135 -5.13 -9.81 -3.95
N GLY A 136 -5.47 -10.04 -5.22
CA GLY A 136 -6.60 -9.36 -5.85
C GLY A 136 -7.92 -9.59 -5.12
N GLN A 137 -8.14 -10.83 -4.63
CA GLN A 137 -9.32 -11.14 -3.83
C GLN A 137 -9.32 -10.39 -2.49
N ALA A 138 -8.19 -10.36 -1.79
CA ALA A 138 -8.06 -9.61 -0.54
C ALA A 138 -8.37 -8.12 -0.72
N LEU A 139 -7.73 -7.48 -1.69
CA LEU A 139 -7.91 -6.05 -1.96
C LEU A 139 -9.36 -5.70 -2.35
N VAL A 140 -10.02 -6.55 -3.14
CA VAL A 140 -11.38 -6.28 -3.63
C VAL A 140 -12.45 -6.63 -2.60
N TYR A 141 -12.31 -7.77 -1.90
CA TYR A 141 -13.41 -8.41 -1.16
C TYR A 141 -13.21 -8.53 0.35
N TYR A 142 -12.16 -7.96 0.97
CA TYR A 142 -12.11 -7.89 2.42
C TYR A 142 -13.33 -7.16 2.99
N THR A 143 -14.16 -7.89 3.73
CA THR A 143 -15.42 -7.36 4.27
C THR A 143 -15.20 -6.08 5.07
N ASN A 144 -16.01 -5.06 4.78
CA ASN A 144 -16.01 -3.69 5.31
C ASN A 144 -14.84 -2.78 4.88
N PHE A 145 -13.77 -3.31 4.29
CA PHE A 145 -12.53 -2.55 4.05
C PHE A 145 -12.02 -2.64 2.61
N GLY A 146 -12.48 -3.62 1.84
CA GLY A 146 -12.15 -3.83 0.43
C GLY A 146 -12.81 -2.84 -0.50
N ILE A 147 -12.32 -2.81 -1.74
CA ILE A 147 -12.81 -1.88 -2.76
C ILE A 147 -14.33 -2.03 -2.96
N LYS A 148 -14.84 -3.26 -3.00
CA LYS A 148 -16.27 -3.53 -3.23
C LYS A 148 -17.19 -2.93 -2.15
N ASP A 149 -16.70 -2.82 -0.91
CA ASP A 149 -17.50 -2.36 0.22
C ASP A 149 -17.33 -0.86 0.49
N THR A 150 -16.35 -0.21 -0.14
CA THR A 150 -15.92 1.15 0.23
C THR A 150 -15.81 2.15 -0.92
N SER A 151 -15.95 1.72 -2.19
CA SER A 151 -15.85 2.55 -3.39
C SER A 151 -17.02 2.36 -4.36
#